data_AF-A0A6M4BJZ8-F1
#
_entry.id   AF-A0A6M4BJZ8-F1
#
_cell.length_a   1.000
_cell.length_b   1.000
_cell.length_c   1.000
_cell.angle_alpha   90.00
_cell.angle_beta   90.00
_cell.angle_gamma   90.00
#
_symmetry.space_group_name_H-M   'P 1'
#
loop_
_entity.id
_entity.type
_entity.pdbx_description
1 polymer ?
#
loop_
_entity_poly.entity_id
_entity_poly.type
_entity_poly.pdbx_seq_one_letter_code
_entity_poly.pdbx_strand_id
1 'polypeptide(L)'
;YGACCIDDFTAVALGVDLLVHYGHSCLIPIDQTSSIKVLYIFVDIKIDPSHFIETIKINFPKRTHLALVSTIQFVTTLHSVAKNLRSEEYIVTVPQSKPLSPGEILGCTAPKLNSDVVIYLGDGRFHLEAIMIANPNVSAYKYDPYEKKFTSELYEQERM
;
A
#
# COMPACT_ATOMS: atom_id res chain seq x y z
N TYR A 1 -11.00 8.78 4.81
CA TYR A 1 -11.08 8.50 6.26
C TYR A 1 -10.32 7.21 6.54
N GLY A 2 -9.57 7.13 7.63
CA GLY A 2 -8.73 5.98 7.96
C GLY A 2 -8.28 6.01 9.42
N ALA A 3 -7.22 5.30 9.78
CA ALA A 3 -6.76 5.22 11.18
C ALA A 3 -6.27 6.55 11.78
N CYS A 4 -6.09 7.60 10.98
CA CYS A 4 -5.81 8.97 11.47
C CYS A 4 -7.04 9.70 12.03
N CYS A 5 -8.25 9.15 11.86
CA CYS A 5 -9.50 9.73 12.34
C CYS A 5 -10.37 8.64 12.99
N ILE A 6 -9.81 7.94 13.98
CA ILE A 6 -10.62 7.05 14.82
C ILE A 6 -11.58 7.90 15.66
N ASP A 7 -12.84 7.49 15.78
CA ASP A 7 -13.88 8.27 16.45
C ASP A 7 -13.91 7.99 17.96
N ASP A 8 -12.75 8.10 18.60
CA ASP A 8 -12.54 7.75 20.00
C ASP A 8 -13.27 8.73 20.95
N PHE A 9 -13.24 10.03 20.67
CA PHE A 9 -13.95 11.04 21.46
C PHE A 9 -15.47 10.80 21.52
N THR A 10 -16.10 10.50 20.39
CA THR A 10 -17.54 10.22 20.33
C THR A 10 -17.85 8.90 21.04
N ALA A 11 -17.02 7.88 20.84
CA ALA A 11 -17.18 6.59 21.52
C ALA A 11 -17.12 6.74 23.05
N VAL A 12 -16.17 7.53 23.56
CA VAL A 12 -16.09 7.86 25.01
C VAL A 12 -17.33 8.61 25.47
N ALA A 13 -17.79 9.62 24.73
CA ALA A 13 -18.97 10.42 25.08
C ALA A 13 -20.27 9.59 25.14
N LEU A 14 -20.34 8.52 24.34
CA LEU A 14 -21.47 7.58 24.31
C LEU A 14 -21.35 6.45 25.35
N GLY A 15 -20.28 6.42 26.16
CA GLY A 15 -20.05 5.38 27.17
C GLY A 15 -19.66 4.03 26.59
N VAL A 16 -18.98 4.00 25.43
CA VAL A 16 -18.51 2.75 24.80
C VAL A 16 -17.28 2.21 25.52
N ASP A 17 -17.26 0.90 25.79
CA ASP A 17 -16.13 0.22 26.46
C ASP A 17 -15.00 -0.22 25.51
N LEU A 18 -15.33 -0.46 24.24
CA LEU A 18 -14.41 -0.97 23.21
C LEU A 18 -14.79 -0.44 21.82
N LEU A 19 -13.83 0.17 21.14
CA LEU A 19 -13.94 0.55 19.73
C LEU A 19 -13.26 -0.50 18.84
N VAL A 20 -13.97 -1.04 17.86
CA VAL A 20 -13.40 -2.00 16.89
C VAL A 20 -13.21 -1.31 15.53
N HIS A 21 -11.96 -1.12 15.12
CA HIS A 21 -11.60 -0.39 13.90
C HIS A 21 -11.12 -1.34 12.79
N TYR A 22 -11.90 -1.47 11.73
CA TYR A 22 -11.61 -2.38 10.62
C TYR A 22 -10.77 -1.73 9.51
N GLY A 23 -9.96 -2.55 8.84
CA GLY A 23 -9.45 -2.29 7.49
C GLY A 23 -8.25 -1.33 7.40
N HIS A 24 -7.71 -0.86 8.52
CA HIS A 24 -6.59 0.07 8.54
C HIS A 24 -5.48 -0.40 9.49
N SER A 25 -4.23 -0.07 9.15
CA SER A 25 -3.10 -0.21 10.06
C SER A 25 -3.27 0.62 11.32
N CYS A 26 -2.72 0.12 12.42
CA CYS A 26 -2.67 0.83 13.69
C CYS A 26 -1.67 2.01 13.59
N LEU A 27 -2.14 3.14 13.07
CA LEU A 27 -1.32 4.35 12.92
C LEU A 27 -1.17 5.14 14.21
N ILE A 28 -2.20 5.15 15.04
CA ILE A 28 -2.22 5.83 16.33
C ILE A 28 -1.78 4.82 17.39
N PRO A 29 -0.72 5.10 18.17
CA PRO A 29 -0.34 4.26 19.28
C PRO A 29 -1.49 4.08 20.27
N ILE A 30 -1.73 2.84 20.71
CA ILE A 30 -2.88 2.49 21.60
C ILE A 30 -2.75 3.18 22.98
N ASP A 31 -1.54 3.56 23.37
CA ASP A 31 -1.26 4.37 24.57
C ASP A 31 -1.64 5.85 24.42
N GLN A 32 -1.89 6.32 23.19
CA GLN A 32 -2.33 7.68 22.88
C GLN A 32 -3.83 7.78 22.58
N THR A 33 -4.52 6.65 22.37
CA THR A 33 -5.97 6.67 22.35
C THR A 33 -6.45 7.04 23.75
N SER A 34 -7.45 7.93 23.82
CA SER A 34 -8.08 8.35 25.08
C SER A 34 -8.60 7.13 25.88
N SER A 35 -9.25 7.32 27.03
CA SER A 35 -9.63 6.31 28.03
C SER A 35 -10.50 5.10 27.56
N ILE A 36 -10.60 4.83 26.26
CA ILE A 36 -11.29 3.72 25.60
C ILE A 36 -10.30 2.72 24.99
N LYS A 37 -10.63 1.43 25.04
CA LYS A 37 -9.84 0.37 24.39
C LYS A 37 -10.15 0.37 22.90
N VAL A 38 -9.12 0.23 22.06
CA VAL A 38 -9.29 0.11 20.59
C VAL A 38 -8.72 -1.22 20.10
N LEU A 39 -9.53 -1.96 19.34
CA LEU A 39 -9.13 -3.20 18.67
C LEU A 39 -9.09 -2.97 17.15
N TYR A 40 -7.89 -3.04 16.59
CA TYR A 40 -7.69 -2.97 15.14
C TYR A 40 -7.88 -4.35 14.50
N ILE A 41 -8.76 -4.44 13.53
CA ILE A 41 -8.99 -5.64 12.73
C ILE A 41 -8.41 -5.44 11.33
N PHE A 42 -7.28 -6.08 11.08
CA PHE A 42 -6.68 -6.14 9.75
C PHE A 42 -7.56 -6.96 8.80
N VAL A 43 -7.84 -6.39 7.65
CA VAL A 43 -8.58 -7.06 6.57
C VAL A 43 -7.58 -7.41 5.47
N ASP A 44 -7.43 -8.69 5.19
CA ASP A 44 -6.54 -9.21 4.15
C ASP A 44 -7.36 -9.68 2.96
N ILE A 45 -7.29 -8.96 1.84
CA ILE A 45 -8.04 -9.26 0.63
C ILE A 45 -7.26 -10.28 -0.20
N LYS A 46 -7.89 -11.43 -0.45
CA LYS A 46 -7.33 -12.49 -1.28
C LYS A 46 -7.54 -12.17 -2.76
N ILE A 47 -6.46 -12.23 -3.52
CA ILE A 47 -6.43 -12.04 -4.96
C ILE A 47 -5.71 -13.23 -5.61
N ASP A 48 -5.64 -13.26 -6.93
CA ASP A 48 -4.85 -14.21 -7.71
C ASP A 48 -3.39 -13.73 -7.83
N PRO A 49 -2.44 -14.24 -7.01
CA PRO A 49 -1.05 -13.80 -7.05
C PRO A 49 -0.35 -14.25 -8.33
N SER A 50 -0.75 -15.38 -8.91
CA SER A 50 -0.13 -15.94 -10.12
C SER A 50 -0.37 -15.01 -11.30
N HIS A 51 -1.59 -14.50 -11.47
CA HIS A 51 -1.86 -13.53 -12.53
C HIS A 51 -1.01 -12.26 -12.38
N PHE A 52 -0.85 -11.74 -11.16
CA PHE A 52 -0.02 -10.57 -10.92
C PHE A 52 1.47 -10.82 -11.23
N ILE A 53 2.01 -11.97 -10.80
CA ILE A 53 3.39 -12.37 -11.07
C ILE A 53 3.63 -12.48 -12.58
N GLU A 54 2.78 -13.22 -13.30
CA GLU A 54 2.95 -13.40 -14.75
C GLU A 54 2.81 -12.09 -15.51
N THR A 55 1.93 -11.21 -15.06
CA THR A 55 1.79 -9.85 -15.60
C THR A 55 3.10 -9.06 -15.46
N ILE A 56 3.74 -9.10 -14.29
CA ILE A 56 5.05 -8.45 -14.08
C ILE A 56 6.11 -9.04 -15.02
N LYS A 57 6.16 -10.38 -15.13
CA LYS A 57 7.16 -11.08 -15.94
C LYS A 57 7.07 -10.73 -17.42
N ILE A 58 5.86 -10.61 -17.96
CA ILE A 58 5.63 -10.27 -19.37
C ILE A 58 6.06 -8.83 -19.68
N ASN A 59 5.94 -7.91 -18.72
CA ASN A 59 6.17 -6.48 -18.94
C ASN A 59 7.59 -6.01 -18.60
N PHE A 60 8.31 -6.70 -17.70
CA PHE A 60 9.62 -6.24 -17.24
C PHE A 60 10.71 -7.31 -17.35
N PRO A 61 11.89 -6.97 -17.90
CA PRO A 61 13.04 -7.85 -17.84
C PRO A 61 13.58 -7.93 -16.40
N LYS A 62 14.22 -9.06 -16.06
CA LYS A 62 14.76 -9.30 -14.70
C LYS A 62 15.73 -8.24 -14.17
N ARG A 63 16.42 -7.54 -15.08
CA ARG A 63 17.38 -6.47 -14.75
C ARG A 63 16.73 -5.18 -14.25
N THR A 64 15.43 -5.01 -14.45
CA THR A 64 14.69 -3.82 -13.99
C THR A 64 14.51 -3.90 -12.48
N HIS A 65 14.86 -2.83 -11.78
CA HIS A 65 14.65 -2.73 -10.35
C HIS A 65 13.21 -2.31 -10.05
N LEU A 66 12.42 -3.25 -9.51
CA LEU A 66 11.00 -3.09 -9.20
C LEU A 66 10.80 -2.71 -7.73
N ALA A 67 10.11 -1.60 -7.46
CA ALA A 67 9.54 -1.29 -6.16
C ALA A 67 8.06 -1.72 -6.12
N LEU A 68 7.71 -2.61 -5.20
CA LEU A 68 6.33 -3.06 -5.02
C LEU A 68 5.69 -2.36 -3.81
N VAL A 69 4.54 -1.72 -4.04
CA VAL A 69 3.78 -1.00 -3.01
C VAL A 69 2.28 -1.31 -3.12
N SER A 70 1.53 -1.08 -2.04
CA SER A 70 0.10 -1.34 -1.93
C SER A 70 -0.53 -0.62 -0.73
N THR A 71 -1.83 -0.81 -0.52
CA THR A 71 -2.50 -0.50 0.76
C THR A 71 -2.40 -1.70 1.69
N ILE A 72 -2.69 -1.49 2.98
CA ILE A 72 -2.64 -2.54 4.01
C ILE A 72 -3.44 -3.79 3.65
N GLN A 73 -4.49 -3.65 2.85
CA GLN A 73 -5.41 -4.73 2.51
C GLN A 73 -4.78 -5.82 1.62
N PHE A 74 -3.68 -5.52 0.91
CA PHE A 74 -3.02 -6.48 0.01
C PHE A 74 -1.55 -6.75 0.34
N VAL A 75 -1.00 -6.19 1.43
CA VAL A 75 0.44 -6.33 1.74
C VAL A 75 0.88 -7.79 1.89
N THR A 76 0.01 -8.66 2.42
CA THR A 76 0.31 -10.10 2.53
C THR A 76 0.63 -10.70 1.17
N THR A 77 -0.22 -10.43 0.17
CA THR A 77 -0.02 -10.91 -1.19
C THR A 77 1.19 -10.24 -1.83
N LEU A 78 1.36 -8.93 -1.63
CA LEU A 78 2.52 -8.16 -2.11
C LEU A 78 3.85 -8.79 -1.66
N HIS A 79 3.93 -9.18 -0.39
CA HIS A 79 5.10 -9.85 0.18
C HIS A 79 5.35 -11.24 -0.42
N SER A 80 4.29 -12.03 -0.63
CA SER A 80 4.38 -13.32 -1.29
C SER A 80 4.89 -13.19 -2.72
N VAL A 81 4.37 -12.23 -3.48
CA VAL A 81 4.78 -11.92 -4.86
C VAL A 81 6.23 -11.45 -4.90
N ALA A 82 6.62 -10.53 -4.02
CA ALA A 82 8.00 -10.06 -3.93
C ALA A 82 8.99 -11.21 -3.64
N LYS A 83 8.63 -12.13 -2.73
CA LYS A 83 9.44 -13.32 -2.43
C LYS A 83 9.58 -14.24 -3.64
N ASN A 84 8.47 -14.51 -4.34
CA ASN A 84 8.49 -15.36 -5.54
C ASN A 84 9.34 -14.74 -6.67
N LEU A 85 9.14 -13.45 -6.99
CA LEU A 85 9.92 -12.75 -8.00
C LEU A 85 11.42 -12.76 -7.68
N ARG A 86 11.80 -12.53 -6.42
CA ARG A 86 13.22 -12.63 -5.99
C ARG A 86 13.79 -14.03 -6.17
N SER A 87 13.00 -15.09 -5.94
CA SER A 87 13.44 -16.47 -6.19
C SER A 87 13.66 -16.78 -7.68
N GLU A 88 13.06 -15.98 -8.55
CA GLU A 88 13.24 -16.02 -10.01
C GLU A 88 14.24 -14.95 -10.50
N GLU A 89 15.08 -14.43 -9.61
CA GLU A 89 16.18 -13.50 -9.90
C GLU A 89 15.74 -12.08 -10.34
N TYR A 90 14.50 -11.68 -10.06
CA TYR A 90 14.10 -10.27 -10.21
C TYR A 90 14.68 -9.41 -9.07
N ILE A 91 15.08 -8.19 -9.43
CA ILE A 91 15.52 -7.18 -8.46
C ILE A 91 14.28 -6.48 -7.88
N VAL A 92 13.84 -6.88 -6.69
CA VAL A 92 12.61 -6.36 -6.07
C VAL A 92 12.87 -5.74 -4.71
N THR A 93 12.45 -4.48 -4.53
CA THR A 93 12.38 -3.78 -3.23
C THR A 93 10.93 -3.64 -2.78
N VAL A 94 10.69 -3.82 -1.49
CA VAL A 94 9.41 -3.52 -0.83
C VAL A 94 9.72 -2.40 0.17
N PRO A 95 9.54 -1.12 -0.21
CA PRO A 95 9.99 0.03 0.58
C PRO A 95 9.10 0.24 1.81
N GLN A 96 9.59 0.95 2.83
CA GLN A 96 8.83 1.19 4.06
C GLN A 96 8.97 2.64 4.53
N SER A 97 7.85 3.30 4.81
CA SER A 97 7.80 4.55 5.57
C SER A 97 7.27 4.25 6.96
N LYS A 98 8.12 4.22 7.98
CA LYS A 98 7.67 3.96 9.36
C LYS A 98 6.65 5.02 9.81
N PRO A 99 5.59 4.65 10.54
CA PRO A 99 5.35 3.34 11.17
C PRO A 99 4.63 2.30 10.29
N LEU A 100 4.39 2.58 9.00
CA LEU A 100 3.66 1.69 8.10
C LEU A 100 4.36 0.35 7.91
N SER A 101 3.59 -0.67 7.54
CA SER A 101 4.15 -1.97 7.14
C SER A 101 5.01 -1.83 5.87
N PRO A 102 6.03 -2.66 5.66
CA PRO A 102 6.78 -2.60 4.41
C PRO A 102 5.85 -2.86 3.21
N GLY A 103 5.96 -2.03 2.19
CA GLY A 103 5.11 -2.04 0.99
C GLY A 103 3.81 -1.26 1.16
N GLU A 104 3.43 -0.88 2.37
CA GLU A 104 2.23 -0.07 2.62
C GLU A 104 2.50 1.41 2.32
N ILE A 105 1.58 2.04 1.59
CA ILE A 105 1.53 3.49 1.35
C ILE A 105 0.15 4.06 1.68
N LEU A 106 0.13 5.33 2.04
CA LEU A 106 -1.08 6.12 2.29
C LEU A 106 -1.14 7.29 1.33
N GLY A 107 -2.33 7.85 1.11
CA GLY A 107 -2.46 9.08 0.31
C GLY A 107 -1.70 10.27 0.90
N CYS A 108 -1.43 10.24 2.20
CA CYS A 108 -0.64 11.25 2.90
C CYS A 108 0.83 10.85 3.16
N THR A 109 1.25 9.63 2.79
CA THR A 109 2.59 9.12 3.13
C THR A 109 3.08 8.11 2.12
N ALA A 110 4.16 8.46 1.41
CA ALA A 110 4.83 7.60 0.45
C ALA A 110 6.36 7.65 0.63
N PRO A 111 7.08 6.53 0.48
CA PRO A 111 8.54 6.50 0.59
C PRO A 111 9.22 7.14 -0.62
N LYS A 112 10.47 7.61 -0.43
CA LYS A 112 11.39 7.88 -1.55
C LYS A 112 11.93 6.56 -2.09
N LEU A 113 11.99 6.44 -3.41
CA LEU A 113 12.38 5.24 -4.12
C LEU A 113 13.76 5.39 -4.74
N ASN A 114 14.49 4.28 -4.76
CA ASN A 114 15.69 4.09 -5.57
C ASN A 114 15.46 2.84 -6.40
N SER A 115 14.63 2.97 -7.44
CA SER A 115 14.17 1.88 -8.32
C SER A 115 13.80 2.45 -9.69
N ASP A 116 13.87 1.62 -10.73
CA ASP A 116 13.49 2.04 -12.09
C ASP A 116 11.97 2.21 -12.23
N VAL A 117 11.23 1.29 -11.59
CA VAL A 117 9.78 1.17 -11.73
C VAL A 117 9.14 0.99 -10.36
N VAL A 118 8.02 1.68 -10.13
CA VAL A 118 7.11 1.40 -9.02
C VAL A 118 5.85 0.72 -9.55
N ILE A 119 5.46 -0.38 -8.91
CA ILE A 119 4.24 -1.10 -9.21
C ILE A 119 3.34 -1.05 -7.97
N TYR A 120 2.20 -0.39 -8.11
CA TYR A 120 1.15 -0.33 -7.10
C TYR A 120 0.15 -1.48 -7.33
N LEU A 121 -0.01 -2.32 -6.31
CA LEU A 121 -1.07 -3.32 -6.24
C LEU A 121 -2.28 -2.70 -5.54
N GLY A 122 -3.40 -2.58 -6.25
CA GLY A 122 -4.64 -2.08 -5.68
C GLY A 122 -5.49 -1.34 -6.70
N ASP A 123 -6.68 -0.95 -6.27
CA ASP A 123 -7.60 -0.14 -7.03
C ASP A 123 -7.40 1.36 -6.74
N GLY A 124 -8.14 2.17 -7.49
CA GLY A 124 -8.07 3.64 -7.40
C GLY A 124 -6.75 4.21 -7.90
N ARG A 125 -6.55 5.52 -7.67
CA ARG A 125 -5.32 6.24 -8.00
C ARG A 125 -4.75 7.07 -6.86
N PHE A 126 -5.56 7.47 -5.89
CA PHE A 126 -5.15 8.40 -4.83
C PHE A 126 -3.87 8.02 -4.09
N HIS A 127 -3.73 6.75 -3.69
CA HIS A 127 -2.50 6.24 -3.05
C HIS A 127 -1.31 6.21 -4.02
N LEU A 128 -1.56 5.82 -5.26
CA LEU A 128 -0.54 5.78 -6.30
C LEU A 128 -0.03 7.18 -6.64
N GLU A 129 -0.91 8.16 -6.73
CA GLU A 129 -0.57 9.56 -6.99
C GLU A 129 0.35 10.11 -5.90
N ALA A 130 0.13 9.75 -4.63
CA ALA A 130 1.02 10.14 -3.53
C ALA A 130 2.47 9.66 -3.76
N ILE A 131 2.66 8.42 -4.22
CA ILE A 131 4.01 7.91 -4.51
C ILE A 131 4.60 8.48 -5.81
N MET A 132 3.77 8.79 -6.81
CA MET A 132 4.19 9.46 -8.05
C MET A 132 4.66 10.90 -7.77
N ILE A 133 3.93 11.65 -6.97
CA ILE A 133 4.32 13.00 -6.53
C ILE A 133 5.64 12.94 -5.75
N ALA A 134 5.79 11.95 -4.86
CA ALA A 134 7.02 11.77 -4.11
C ALA A 134 8.21 11.35 -4.98
N ASN A 135 7.97 10.70 -6.12
CA ASN A 135 8.99 10.09 -6.99
C ASN A 135 8.73 10.40 -8.48
N PRO A 136 8.83 11.68 -8.91
CA PRO A 136 8.47 12.13 -10.27
C PRO A 136 9.16 11.38 -11.40
N ASN A 137 10.40 10.93 -11.15
CA ASN A 137 11.27 10.35 -12.17
C ASN A 137 11.17 8.82 -12.24
N VAL A 138 10.34 8.19 -11.40
CA VAL A 138 10.16 6.74 -11.37
C VAL A 138 8.93 6.38 -12.19
N SER A 139 9.08 5.45 -13.14
CA SER A 139 7.95 4.99 -13.95
C SER A 139 6.93 4.26 -13.07
N ALA A 140 5.67 4.67 -13.12
CA ALA A 140 4.63 4.13 -12.25
C ALA A 140 3.65 3.24 -13.04
N TYR A 141 3.33 2.09 -12.45
CA TYR A 141 2.33 1.17 -12.97
C TYR A 141 1.34 0.79 -11.88
N LYS A 142 0.10 0.53 -12.28
CA LYS A 142 -0.94 -0.01 -11.41
C LYS A 142 -1.35 -1.39 -11.88
N TYR A 143 -1.46 -2.32 -10.94
CA TYR A 143 -2.18 -3.56 -11.12
C TYR A 143 -3.47 -3.51 -10.29
N ASP A 144 -4.61 -3.47 -10.97
CA ASP A 144 -5.93 -3.60 -10.33
C ASP A 144 -6.30 -5.08 -10.23
N PRO A 145 -6.37 -5.66 -9.01
CA PRO A 145 -6.63 -7.08 -8.83
C PRO A 145 -8.07 -7.49 -9.12
N TYR A 146 -9.02 -6.55 -9.11
CA TYR A 146 -10.44 -6.82 -9.39
C TYR A 146 -10.69 -6.86 -10.89
N GLU A 147 -10.14 -5.88 -11.62
CA GLU A 147 -10.27 -5.81 -13.07
C GLU A 147 -9.23 -6.66 -13.82
N LYS A 148 -8.20 -7.15 -13.12
CA LYS A 148 -7.02 -7.81 -13.69
C LYS A 148 -6.34 -6.96 -14.77
N LYS A 149 -6.32 -5.63 -14.59
CA LYS A 149 -5.71 -4.68 -15.52
C LYS A 149 -4.36 -4.20 -15.01
N PHE A 150 -3.42 -4.08 -15.95
CA PHE A 150 -2.10 -3.52 -15.71
C PHE A 150 -1.91 -2.28 -16.57
N THR A 151 -1.78 -1.11 -15.94
CA THR A 151 -1.74 0.18 -16.62
C THR A 151 -0.46 0.93 -16.28
N SER A 152 0.11 1.62 -17.26
CA SER A 152 1.10 2.67 -17.03
C SER A 152 0.37 3.93 -16.58
N GLU A 153 0.90 4.60 -15.56
CA GLU A 153 0.22 5.69 -14.87
C GLU A 153 1.08 6.95 -14.92
N LEU A 154 0.46 8.07 -15.30
CA LEU A 154 1.11 9.38 -15.40
C LEU A 154 0.43 10.39 -14.46
N TYR A 155 1.23 11.30 -13.92
CA TYR A 155 0.76 12.38 -13.06
C TYR A 155 1.28 13.71 -13.60
N GLU A 156 0.39 14.58 -14.04
CA GLU A 156 0.74 15.89 -14.60
C GLU A 156 1.16 16.85 -13.48
N GLN A 157 2.46 17.15 -13.41
CA GLN A 157 3.03 18.02 -12.38
C GLN A 157 2.93 19.52 -12.67
N GLU A 158 2.65 19.92 -13.91
CA GLU A 158 2.69 21.33 -14.35
C GLU A 158 1.52 22.20 -13.85
N ARG A 159 0.64 21.69 -12.98
CA ARG A 159 -0.49 22.43 -12.40
C ARG A 159 -0.27 22.83 -10.93
N MET A 160 0.86 23.47 -10.62
CA MET A 160 1.05 24.14 -9.33
C MET A 160 1.60 25.54 -9.51
#